data_AF-A0A6I1KAF7-F1
#
_entry.id   AF-A0A6I1KAF7-F1
#
_cell.length_a   1.000
_cell.length_b   1.000
_cell.length_c   1.000
_cell.angle_alpha   90.00
_cell.angle_beta   90.00
_cell.angle_gamma   90.00
#
_symmetry.space_group_name_H-M   'P 1'
#
loop_
_entity.id
_entity.type
_entity.pdbx_description
1 polymer ?
#
loop_
_entity_poly.entity_id
_entity_poly.type
_entity_poly.pdbx_seq_one_letter_code
_entity_poly.pdbx_strand_id
1 'polypeptide(L)'
;MSEGKSSSDLTGTVKPFTVYDVFGYLVPGVTLLACIYAFEEAAKSFLGAHAPMHSLLTRLSPAKDAPAFAQACVTIVAVVFTYVLGHAIAGVSSLCIDRILIQKGHGYPYEALLRVPGEHTRHRVVCEREFYKGTFFWLNFAAWLFLLAALGIWPKALHYVAWIAVLSLCFAIAGKQVLKKFYPRRVNKPRPAGTDWIAPTRVELIVGLVKAFSAPYNLTASIIRSYLRSRDLDGNIAQKYREFFYERFQMKAEDAGSNNYWLPYFYVAEKSPQLARTLDSWFQQYSFARNAATAFHMAFAYMVISVWTTQTLHSQTPASATATTCLLGVAGLFFSLSVVMLIRYYYLYATYYSKALFRSFVYLNLGDAPAAKLVQPGLNIQAVSDTEHPSI
;
A
#
# COMPACT_ATOMS: atom_id res chain seq x y z
N MET A 1 14.97 -43.30 -10.12
CA MET A 1 16.20 -42.70 -9.57
C MET A 1 15.79 -41.53 -8.69
N SER A 2 15.66 -41.76 -7.38
CA SER A 2 15.43 -40.69 -6.40
C SER A 2 16.79 -40.26 -5.85
N GLU A 3 17.29 -39.10 -6.27
CA GLU A 3 18.43 -38.50 -5.61
C GLU A 3 18.02 -38.17 -4.17
N GLY A 4 18.65 -38.86 -3.21
CA GLY A 4 18.46 -38.62 -1.79
C GLY A 4 18.96 -37.21 -1.46
N LYS A 5 18.05 -36.26 -1.34
CA LYS A 5 18.34 -34.96 -0.72
C LYS A 5 18.75 -35.22 0.72
N SER A 6 20.01 -34.90 1.04
CA SER A 6 20.56 -35.13 2.37
C SER A 6 19.76 -34.35 3.41
N SER A 7 19.44 -35.02 4.52
CA SER A 7 18.73 -34.49 5.68
C SER A 7 19.48 -33.37 6.42
N SER A 8 20.65 -32.95 5.93
CA SER A 8 21.45 -31.84 6.46
C SER A 8 20.86 -30.46 6.17
N ASP A 9 19.87 -30.35 5.28
CA ASP A 9 19.14 -29.09 5.05
C ASP A 9 18.06 -28.77 6.10
N LEU A 10 17.78 -29.69 7.04
CA LEU A 10 16.78 -29.48 8.10
C LEU A 10 17.29 -28.65 9.29
N THR A 11 18.61 -28.52 9.45
CA THR A 11 19.19 -27.48 10.32
C THR A 11 19.27 -26.18 9.53
N GLY A 12 18.11 -25.66 9.13
CA GLY A 12 18.00 -24.41 8.40
C GLY A 12 18.62 -23.29 9.22
N THR A 13 19.90 -22.99 8.95
CA THR A 13 20.60 -21.85 9.54
C THR A 13 19.78 -20.62 9.18
N VAL A 14 19.14 -20.03 10.18
CA VAL A 14 18.38 -18.78 10.04
C VAL A 14 19.33 -17.78 9.39
N LYS A 15 19.06 -17.39 8.15
CA LYS A 15 19.88 -16.38 7.47
C LYS A 15 19.59 -15.04 8.15
N PRO A 16 20.56 -14.43 8.86
CA PRO A 16 20.33 -13.23 9.66
C PRO A 16 20.06 -11.99 8.80
N PHE A 17 20.34 -12.07 7.49
CA PHE A 17 20.13 -11.00 6.55
C PHE A 17 19.58 -11.56 5.25
N THR A 18 18.36 -11.14 4.90
CA THR A 18 17.64 -11.62 3.72
C THR A 18 17.58 -10.54 2.64
N VAL A 19 17.20 -10.92 1.41
CA VAL A 19 16.90 -9.96 0.34
C VAL A 19 15.81 -8.97 0.78
N TYR A 20 14.88 -9.42 1.61
CA TYR A 20 13.85 -8.56 2.20
C TYR A 20 14.44 -7.50 3.14
N ASP A 21 15.53 -7.77 3.86
CA ASP A 21 16.16 -6.76 4.72
C ASP A 21 16.75 -5.61 3.90
N VAL A 22 17.37 -5.94 2.77
CA VAL A 22 17.93 -4.95 1.85
C VAL A 22 16.83 -4.10 1.23
N PHE A 23 15.90 -4.73 0.51
CA PHE A 23 14.89 -4.00 -0.25
C PHE A 23 13.75 -3.48 0.63
N GLY A 24 13.41 -4.20 1.69
CA GLY A 24 12.35 -3.81 2.62
C GLY A 24 12.77 -2.69 3.56
N TYR A 25 14.03 -2.66 4.02
CA TYR A 25 14.45 -1.71 5.06
C TYR A 25 15.60 -0.81 4.61
N LEU A 26 16.74 -1.38 4.21
CA LEU A 26 17.92 -0.59 3.91
C LEU A 26 17.70 0.41 2.76
N VAL A 27 17.15 -0.05 1.62
CA VAL A 27 16.94 0.80 0.44
C VAL A 27 15.94 1.93 0.69
N PRO A 28 14.77 1.72 1.33
CA PRO A 28 13.88 2.83 1.71
C PRO A 28 14.54 3.86 2.65
N GLY A 29 15.34 3.39 3.62
CA GLY A 29 16.09 4.27 4.51
C GLY A 29 17.14 5.11 3.79
N VAL A 30 17.94 4.48 2.93
CA VAL A 30 18.91 5.17 2.05
C VAL A 30 18.19 6.16 1.13
N THR A 31 17.08 5.75 0.51
CA THR A 31 16.28 6.62 -0.37
C THR A 31 15.85 7.90 0.36
N LEU A 32 15.28 7.78 1.57
CA LEU A 32 14.86 8.95 2.36
C LEU A 32 16.02 9.90 2.64
N LEU A 33 17.15 9.40 3.15
CA LEU A 33 18.30 10.24 3.47
C LEU A 33 18.93 10.86 2.22
N ALA A 34 19.05 10.11 1.12
CA ALA A 34 19.59 10.61 -0.13
C ALA A 34 18.73 11.73 -0.72
N CYS A 35 17.39 11.59 -0.68
CA CYS A 35 16.46 12.63 -1.12
C CYS A 35 16.60 13.89 -0.26
N ILE A 36 16.65 13.75 1.07
CA ILE A 36 16.82 14.88 1.98
C ILE A 36 18.15 15.59 1.75
N TYR A 37 19.24 14.82 1.66
CA TYR A 37 20.58 15.36 1.42
C TYR A 37 20.66 16.13 0.09
N ALA A 38 20.17 15.54 -1.00
CA ALA A 38 20.16 16.19 -2.31
C ALA A 38 19.34 17.50 -2.31
N PHE A 39 18.19 17.51 -1.64
CA PHE A 39 17.40 18.72 -1.48
C PHE A 39 18.13 19.78 -0.67
N GLU A 40 18.77 19.39 0.43
CA GLU A 40 19.48 20.33 1.30
C GLU A 40 20.70 20.97 0.63
N GLU A 41 21.45 20.21 -0.16
CA GLU A 41 22.53 20.77 -1.00
C GLU A 41 21.98 21.80 -1.99
N ALA A 42 20.87 21.48 -2.67
CA ALA A 42 20.19 22.43 -3.53
C ALA A 42 19.72 23.66 -2.73
N ALA A 43 19.07 23.48 -1.57
CA ALA A 43 18.56 24.56 -0.75
C ALA A 43 19.67 25.49 -0.23
N LYS A 44 20.82 24.92 0.16
CA LYS A 44 22.01 25.68 0.53
C LYS A 44 22.52 26.54 -0.63
N SER A 45 22.61 25.97 -1.84
CA SER A 45 23.05 26.71 -3.03
C SER A 45 22.09 27.84 -3.44
N PHE A 46 20.78 27.61 -3.29
CA PHE A 46 19.74 28.52 -3.78
C PHE A 46 19.33 29.58 -2.76
N LEU A 47 19.31 29.24 -1.47
CA LEU A 47 18.77 30.07 -0.40
C LEU A 47 19.82 30.49 0.64
N GLY A 48 21.04 29.92 0.59
CA GLY A 48 22.01 30.08 1.68
C GLY A 48 21.50 29.49 3.00
N ALA A 49 20.47 28.65 2.96
CA ALA A 49 19.79 28.15 4.14
C ALA A 49 20.67 27.18 4.92
N HIS A 50 20.54 27.20 6.24
CA HIS A 50 21.17 26.17 7.07
C HIS A 50 20.52 24.81 6.78
N ALA A 51 21.34 23.86 6.38
CA ALA A 51 20.97 22.51 6.02
C ALA A 51 21.31 21.56 7.18
N PRO A 52 20.37 21.24 8.09
CA PRO A 52 20.69 20.51 9.32
C PRO A 52 21.17 19.09 9.05
N MET A 53 20.63 18.39 8.05
CA MET A 53 21.11 17.06 7.69
C MET A 53 22.46 17.11 6.99
N HIS A 54 22.73 18.10 6.15
CA HIS A 54 24.05 18.36 5.59
C HIS A 54 25.05 18.62 6.71
N SER A 55 24.73 19.50 7.66
CA SER A 55 25.59 19.79 8.81
C SER A 55 25.86 18.52 9.64
N LEU A 56 24.84 17.72 9.87
CA LEU A 56 24.98 16.43 10.56
C LEU A 56 25.85 15.46 9.75
N LEU A 57 25.57 15.25 8.46
CA LEU A 57 26.30 14.34 7.58
C LEU A 57 27.73 14.79 7.35
N THR A 58 27.99 16.08 7.24
CA THR A 58 29.35 16.64 7.12
C THR A 58 30.14 16.44 8.41
N ARG A 59 29.50 16.59 9.58
CA ARG A 59 30.12 16.30 10.89
C ARG A 59 30.35 14.82 11.11
N LEU A 60 29.49 13.97 10.57
CA LEU A 60 29.63 12.52 10.64
C LEU A 60 30.63 12.01 9.60
N SER A 61 30.80 12.72 8.48
CA SER A 61 31.74 12.32 7.44
C SER A 61 33.15 12.36 7.99
N PRO A 62 33.92 11.25 7.85
CA PRO A 62 35.31 11.25 8.27
C PRO A 62 36.07 12.31 7.47
N ALA A 63 37.02 12.99 8.12
CA ALA A 63 37.96 13.86 7.40
C ALA A 63 38.63 13.06 6.28
N LYS A 64 38.99 13.72 5.15
CA LYS A 64 39.66 13.06 4.02
C LYS A 64 40.91 12.30 4.45
N ASP A 65 41.60 12.82 5.47
CA ASP A 65 42.83 12.26 6.02
C ASP A 65 42.60 11.38 7.26
N ALA A 66 41.34 11.05 7.58
CA ALA A 66 41.02 10.18 8.71
C ALA A 66 41.53 8.74 8.45
N PRO A 67 42.00 8.04 9.50
CA PRO A 67 42.41 6.64 9.37
C PRO A 67 41.29 5.76 8.78
N ALA A 68 41.66 4.77 7.96
CA ALA A 68 40.71 3.86 7.29
C ALA A 68 39.71 3.20 8.28
N PHE A 69 40.17 2.90 9.50
CA PHE A 69 39.31 2.38 10.56
C PHE A 69 38.18 3.35 10.95
N ALA A 70 38.49 4.64 11.11
CA ALA A 70 37.48 5.66 11.43
C ALA A 70 36.47 5.80 10.29
N GLN A 71 36.93 5.76 9.03
CA GLN A 71 36.05 5.77 7.86
C GLN A 71 35.10 4.56 7.88
N ALA A 72 35.62 3.36 8.14
CA ALA A 72 34.82 2.14 8.25
C ALA A 72 33.78 2.22 9.38
N CYS A 73 34.15 2.74 10.56
CA CYS A 73 33.23 2.95 11.67
C CYS A 73 32.07 3.89 11.28
N VAL A 74 32.36 5.03 10.65
CA VAL A 74 31.31 5.94 10.17
C VAL A 74 30.40 5.25 9.16
N THR A 75 30.97 4.52 8.19
CA THR A 75 30.17 3.79 7.20
C THR A 75 29.24 2.76 7.86
N ILE A 76 29.74 2.00 8.84
CA ILE A 76 28.91 1.03 9.58
C ILE A 76 27.79 1.74 10.32
N VAL A 77 28.08 2.84 11.02
CA VAL A 77 27.05 3.62 11.73
C VAL A 77 26.00 4.17 10.76
N ALA A 78 26.41 4.67 9.59
CA ALA A 78 25.49 5.14 8.56
C ALA A 78 24.60 4.02 7.99
N VAL A 79 25.16 2.83 7.76
CA VAL A 79 24.42 1.64 7.31
C VAL A 79 23.41 1.19 8.37
N VAL A 80 23.82 1.13 9.65
CA VAL A 80 22.92 0.78 10.76
C VAL A 80 21.80 1.81 10.90
N PHE A 81 22.13 3.10 10.83
CA PHE A 81 21.16 4.19 10.94
C PHE A 81 20.13 4.14 9.79
N THR A 82 20.58 3.96 8.55
CA THR A 82 19.68 3.81 7.39
C THR A 82 18.81 2.57 7.52
N TYR A 83 19.32 1.46 8.03
CA TYR A 83 18.52 0.25 8.29
C TYR A 83 17.44 0.48 9.35
N VAL A 84 17.77 1.13 10.47
CA VAL A 84 16.81 1.49 11.53
C VAL A 84 15.73 2.44 10.99
N LEU A 85 16.13 3.44 10.21
CA LEU A 85 15.19 4.36 9.57
C LEU A 85 14.27 3.62 8.59
N GLY A 86 14.81 2.65 7.85
CA GLY A 86 14.05 1.72 7.01
C GLY A 86 12.95 0.97 7.75
N HIS A 87 13.25 0.46 8.94
CA HIS A 87 12.26 -0.17 9.82
C HIS A 87 11.17 0.79 10.28
N ALA A 88 11.55 2.03 10.65
CA ALA A 88 10.57 3.05 11.00
C ALA A 88 9.63 3.36 9.82
N ILE A 89 10.17 3.52 8.60
CA ILE A 89 9.39 3.70 7.37
C ILE A 89 8.47 2.50 7.13
N ALA A 90 8.96 1.27 7.32
CA ALA A 90 8.15 0.07 7.18
C ALA A 90 6.98 0.04 8.18
N GLY A 91 7.21 0.46 9.43
CA GLY A 91 6.16 0.58 10.45
C GLY A 91 5.09 1.62 10.07
N VAL A 92 5.51 2.82 9.66
CA VAL A 92 4.61 3.89 9.20
C VAL A 92 3.80 3.44 7.98
N SER A 93 4.47 2.84 6.99
CA SER A 93 3.82 2.38 5.77
C SER A 93 2.83 1.24 6.03
N SER A 94 3.12 0.30 6.94
CA SER A 94 2.18 -0.74 7.33
C SER A 94 0.94 -0.17 8.02
N LEU A 95 1.12 0.83 8.88
CA LEU A 95 -0.01 1.52 9.51
C LEU A 95 -0.86 2.28 8.48
N CYS A 96 -0.24 3.17 7.71
CA CYS A 96 -0.96 4.08 6.81
C CYS A 96 -1.50 3.38 5.57
N ILE A 97 -0.74 2.49 4.96
CA ILE A 97 -1.12 1.82 3.71
C ILE A 97 -1.84 0.51 4.01
N ASP A 98 -1.22 -0.44 4.71
CA ASP A 98 -1.88 -1.76 4.87
C ASP A 98 -3.09 -1.70 5.81
N ARG A 99 -2.94 -1.08 6.99
CA ARG A 99 -4.02 -1.09 7.99
C ARG A 99 -5.11 -0.07 7.64
N ILE A 100 -4.74 1.18 7.33
CA ILE A 100 -5.72 2.23 7.08
C ILE A 100 -6.25 2.15 5.65
N LEU A 101 -5.40 2.23 4.63
CA LEU A 101 -5.89 2.27 3.25
C LEU A 101 -6.44 0.91 2.79
N ILE A 102 -5.70 -0.18 2.96
CA ILE A 102 -6.10 -1.49 2.45
C ILE A 102 -7.13 -2.15 3.34
N GLN A 103 -6.78 -2.51 4.58
CA GLN A 103 -7.67 -3.28 5.45
C GLN A 103 -8.95 -2.52 5.77
N LYS A 104 -8.86 -1.21 6.08
CA LYS A 104 -10.02 -0.40 6.44
C LYS A 104 -10.71 0.27 5.25
N GLY A 105 -9.98 0.72 4.23
CA GLY A 105 -10.54 1.38 3.05
C GLY A 105 -11.05 0.42 1.98
N HIS A 106 -10.24 -0.55 1.55
CA HIS A 106 -10.60 -1.47 0.46
C HIS A 106 -11.19 -2.80 0.92
N GLY A 107 -10.79 -3.26 2.11
CA GLY A 107 -10.89 -4.66 2.48
C GLY A 107 -9.74 -5.48 1.89
N TYR A 108 -9.62 -6.74 2.33
CA TYR A 108 -8.58 -7.62 1.79
C TYR A 108 -8.92 -8.06 0.35
N PRO A 109 -7.92 -8.26 -0.53
CA PRO A 109 -8.16 -8.62 -1.92
C PRO A 109 -8.98 -9.88 -2.13
N TYR A 110 -8.87 -10.87 -1.22
CA TYR A 110 -9.61 -12.12 -1.34
C TYR A 110 -11.13 -11.91 -1.34
N GLU A 111 -11.64 -10.89 -0.65
CA GLU A 111 -13.08 -10.60 -0.62
C GLU A 111 -13.57 -10.18 -2.01
N ALA A 112 -12.84 -9.28 -2.66
CA ALA A 112 -13.18 -8.80 -4.00
C ALA A 112 -12.92 -9.89 -5.06
N LEU A 113 -11.77 -10.56 -5.00
CA LEU A 113 -11.33 -11.52 -6.02
C LEU A 113 -12.16 -12.80 -6.00
N LEU A 114 -12.52 -13.31 -4.82
CA LEU A 114 -13.33 -14.53 -4.70
C LEU A 114 -14.83 -14.23 -4.75
N ARG A 115 -15.22 -12.94 -4.78
CA ARG A 115 -16.61 -12.48 -4.65
C ARG A 115 -17.29 -13.08 -3.42
N VAL A 116 -16.50 -13.33 -2.38
CA VAL A 116 -17.01 -13.80 -1.10
C VAL A 116 -17.70 -12.58 -0.48
N PRO A 117 -19.02 -12.63 -0.21
CA PRO A 117 -19.63 -11.61 0.62
C PRO A 117 -18.94 -11.71 1.96
N GLY A 118 -18.00 -10.79 2.24
CA GLY A 118 -17.37 -10.76 3.54
C GLY A 118 -18.47 -10.71 4.61
N GLU A 119 -18.16 -11.15 5.82
CA GLU A 119 -18.99 -11.00 7.05
C GLU A 119 -19.46 -9.54 7.29
N HIS A 120 -18.96 -8.64 6.44
CA HIS A 120 -19.00 -7.21 6.40
C HIS A 120 -19.92 -6.61 5.31
N THR A 121 -20.84 -7.36 4.68
CA THR A 121 -21.85 -6.79 3.75
C THR A 121 -22.88 -5.85 4.40
N ARG A 122 -22.77 -5.57 5.71
CA ARG A 122 -23.65 -4.64 6.43
C ARG A 122 -23.30 -3.18 6.09
N HIS A 123 -24.30 -2.30 5.95
CA HIS A 123 -24.19 -0.86 5.68
C HIS A 123 -23.07 -0.14 6.47
N ARG A 124 -22.81 -0.58 7.71
CA ARG A 124 -21.73 -0.08 8.57
C ARG A 124 -20.35 -0.14 7.90
N VAL A 125 -20.03 -1.24 7.22
CA VAL A 125 -18.72 -1.46 6.62
C VAL A 125 -18.57 -0.62 5.37
N VAL A 126 -19.63 -0.50 4.57
CA VAL A 126 -19.62 0.41 3.41
C VAL A 126 -19.30 1.83 3.87
N CYS A 127 -19.96 2.32 4.92
CA CYS A 127 -19.64 3.63 5.49
C CYS A 127 -18.21 3.70 6.01
N GLU A 128 -17.73 2.68 6.73
CA GLU A 128 -16.37 2.65 7.27
C GLU A 128 -15.33 2.71 6.13
N ARG A 129 -15.49 1.90 5.08
CA ARG A 129 -14.61 1.86 3.91
C ARG A 129 -14.55 3.18 3.18
N GLU A 130 -15.71 3.72 2.82
CA GLU A 130 -15.80 5.00 2.14
C GLU A 130 -15.20 6.12 3.00
N PHE A 131 -15.47 6.11 4.30
CA PHE A 131 -14.87 7.07 5.21
C PHE A 131 -13.34 7.04 5.17
N TYR A 132 -12.69 5.87 5.33
CA TYR A 132 -11.23 5.78 5.32
C TYR A 132 -10.61 6.13 3.96
N LYS A 133 -11.27 5.77 2.85
CA LYS A 133 -10.85 6.19 1.50
C LYS A 133 -10.85 7.71 1.35
N GLY A 134 -11.94 8.36 1.77
CA GLY A 134 -12.05 9.81 1.77
C GLY A 134 -10.98 10.46 2.64
N THR A 135 -10.79 9.99 3.88
CA THR A 135 -9.77 10.52 4.78
C THR A 135 -8.37 10.39 4.18
N PHE A 136 -8.04 9.25 3.59
CA PHE A 136 -6.76 9.06 2.92
C PHE A 136 -6.55 10.06 1.78
N PHE A 137 -7.56 10.27 0.93
CA PHE A 137 -7.51 11.24 -0.17
C PHE A 137 -7.30 12.66 0.36
N TRP A 138 -8.14 13.13 1.27
CA TRP A 138 -8.13 14.51 1.73
C TRP A 138 -6.88 14.86 2.54
N LEU A 139 -6.30 13.91 3.28
CA LEU A 139 -5.01 14.12 3.94
C LEU A 139 -3.88 14.35 2.93
N ASN A 140 -3.81 13.53 1.88
CA ASN A 140 -2.79 13.70 0.83
C ASN A 140 -3.04 14.96 0.00
N PHE A 141 -4.30 15.29 -0.28
CA PHE A 141 -4.66 16.52 -0.98
C PHE A 141 -4.33 17.77 -0.15
N ALA A 142 -4.57 17.74 1.16
CA ALA A 142 -4.18 18.82 2.07
C ALA A 142 -2.65 19.01 2.08
N ALA A 143 -1.88 17.93 2.09
CA ALA A 143 -0.41 18.01 1.98
C ALA A 143 0.04 18.64 0.65
N TRP A 144 -0.64 18.32 -0.46
CA TRP A 144 -0.36 18.94 -1.76
C TRP A 144 -0.78 20.42 -1.82
N LEU A 145 -1.91 20.79 -1.22
CA LEU A 145 -2.31 22.19 -1.11
C LEU A 145 -1.34 23.00 -0.21
N PHE A 146 -0.74 22.37 0.81
CA PHE A 146 0.31 22.98 1.63
C PHE A 146 1.53 23.34 0.79
N LEU A 147 1.94 22.45 -0.13
CA LEU A 147 2.98 22.73 -1.14
C LEU A 147 2.61 23.95 -2.01
N LEU A 148 1.38 24.02 -2.53
CA LEU A 148 0.93 25.17 -3.33
C LEU A 148 0.95 26.49 -2.56
N ALA A 149 0.60 26.44 -1.28
CA ALA A 149 0.63 27.61 -0.44
C ALA A 149 2.07 28.06 -0.14
N ALA A 150 2.99 27.13 0.08
CA ALA A 150 4.43 27.41 0.21
C ALA A 150 5.03 28.03 -1.06
N LEU A 151 4.47 27.74 -2.23
CA LEU A 151 4.82 28.38 -3.51
C LEU A 151 4.35 29.85 -3.61
N GLY A 152 3.58 30.36 -2.65
CA GLY A 152 2.99 31.71 -2.72
C GLY A 152 1.89 31.85 -3.79
N ILE A 153 1.58 30.77 -4.51
CA ILE A 153 0.52 30.74 -5.54
C ILE A 153 -0.86 30.96 -4.89
N TRP A 154 -0.99 30.66 -3.58
CA TRP A 154 -2.24 30.88 -2.88
C TRP A 154 -2.03 31.02 -1.36
N PRO A 155 -1.71 32.21 -0.82
CA PRO A 155 -1.49 32.39 0.63
C PRO A 155 -2.74 32.08 1.46
N LYS A 156 -3.95 32.23 0.88
CA LYS A 156 -5.20 31.77 1.49
C LYS A 156 -5.34 30.24 1.49
N ALA A 157 -4.61 29.50 0.64
CA ALA A 157 -4.65 28.04 0.64
C ALA A 157 -4.08 27.43 1.93
N LEU A 158 -3.12 28.06 2.62
CA LEU A 158 -2.68 27.60 3.95
C LEU A 158 -3.83 27.58 4.95
N HIS A 159 -4.70 28.61 4.92
CA HIS A 159 -5.90 28.66 5.73
C HIS A 159 -6.88 27.55 5.32
N TYR A 160 -7.13 27.36 4.03
CA TYR A 160 -8.00 26.28 3.54
C TYR A 160 -7.44 24.88 3.82
N VAL A 161 -6.13 24.67 3.75
CA VAL A 161 -5.42 23.43 4.11
C VAL A 161 -5.64 23.10 5.57
N ALA A 162 -5.38 24.08 6.44
CA ALA A 162 -5.59 23.92 7.88
C ALA A 162 -7.06 23.60 8.18
N TRP A 163 -7.99 24.29 7.54
CA TRP A 163 -9.42 23.99 7.67
C TRP A 163 -9.80 22.63 7.10
N ILE A 164 -9.32 22.23 5.92
CA ILE A 164 -9.62 20.91 5.34
C ILE A 164 -9.06 19.81 6.22
N ALA A 165 -7.84 19.95 6.74
CA ALA A 165 -7.23 18.99 7.64
C ALA A 165 -7.99 18.90 8.98
N VAL A 166 -8.30 20.05 9.59
CA VAL A 166 -9.10 20.12 10.83
C VAL A 166 -10.50 19.58 10.59
N LEU A 167 -11.18 19.94 9.51
CA LEU A 167 -12.52 19.45 9.17
C LEU A 167 -12.49 17.96 8.85
N SER A 168 -11.47 17.45 8.16
CA SER A 168 -11.31 16.02 7.90
C SER A 168 -11.05 15.25 9.19
N LEU A 169 -10.26 15.79 10.11
CA LEU A 169 -10.00 15.21 11.42
C LEU A 169 -11.24 15.26 12.33
N CYS A 170 -11.95 16.39 12.36
CA CYS A 170 -13.20 16.55 13.07
C CYS A 170 -14.27 15.63 12.51
N PHE A 171 -14.40 15.53 11.19
CA PHE A 171 -15.29 14.59 10.51
C PHE A 171 -14.88 13.15 10.80
N ALA A 172 -13.58 12.86 10.93
CA ALA A 172 -13.07 11.55 11.34
C ALA A 172 -13.47 11.17 12.76
N ILE A 173 -13.25 12.08 13.70
CA ILE A 173 -13.59 11.89 15.11
C ILE A 173 -15.11 11.79 15.25
N ALA A 174 -15.86 12.74 14.69
CA ALA A 174 -17.32 12.77 14.75
C ALA A 174 -17.93 11.55 14.06
N GLY A 175 -17.48 11.21 12.85
CA GLY A 175 -17.90 10.04 12.10
C GLY A 175 -17.65 8.75 12.88
N LYS A 176 -16.50 8.60 13.53
CA LYS A 176 -16.20 7.46 14.40
C LYS A 176 -17.13 7.39 15.61
N GLN A 177 -17.41 8.52 16.26
CA GLN A 177 -18.32 8.56 17.43
C GLN A 177 -19.77 8.28 17.02
N VAL A 178 -20.23 8.82 15.90
CA VAL A 178 -21.54 8.56 15.29
C VAL A 178 -21.66 7.07 14.94
N LEU A 179 -20.69 6.50 14.21
CA LEU A 179 -20.68 5.08 13.89
C LEU A 179 -20.67 4.20 15.15
N LYS A 180 -19.96 4.60 16.22
CA LYS A 180 -19.95 3.88 17.50
C LYS A 180 -21.31 3.93 18.21
N LYS A 181 -21.98 5.09 18.18
CA LYS A 181 -23.27 5.32 18.86
C LYS A 181 -24.44 4.66 18.13
N PHE A 182 -24.48 4.78 16.80
CA PHE A 182 -25.60 4.28 16.00
C PHE A 182 -25.43 2.83 15.54
N TYR A 183 -24.22 2.29 15.55
CA TYR A 183 -23.95 0.88 15.25
C TYR A 183 -23.22 0.18 16.41
N PRO A 184 -23.91 -0.06 17.55
CA PRO A 184 -23.32 -0.81 18.66
C PRO A 184 -22.81 -2.16 18.17
N ARG A 185 -21.63 -2.56 18.64
CA ARG A 185 -20.89 -3.79 18.26
C ARG A 185 -21.68 -5.11 18.48
N ARG A 186 -22.85 -5.08 19.11
CA ARG A 186 -23.65 -6.26 19.43
C ARG A 186 -24.61 -6.60 18.28
N VAL A 187 -24.10 -7.31 17.27
CA VAL A 187 -24.95 -7.83 16.18
C VAL A 187 -25.25 -9.33 16.32
N ASN A 188 -24.83 -9.96 17.42
CA ASN A 188 -25.16 -11.37 17.69
C ASN A 188 -26.28 -11.55 18.74
N LYS A 189 -26.88 -10.45 19.23
CA LYS A 189 -28.15 -10.57 19.95
C LYS A 189 -29.28 -10.35 18.94
N PRO A 190 -30.22 -11.31 18.78
CA PRO A 190 -31.41 -11.07 17.97
C PRO A 190 -32.05 -9.76 18.44
N ARG A 191 -32.30 -8.86 17.49
CA ARG A 191 -32.95 -7.59 17.82
C ARG A 191 -34.29 -7.90 18.48
N PRO A 192 -34.62 -7.30 19.63
CA PRO A 192 -35.97 -7.40 20.15
C PRO A 192 -36.92 -6.85 19.08
N ALA A 193 -37.94 -7.64 18.73
CA ALA A 193 -38.99 -7.21 17.84
C ALA A 193 -39.62 -5.93 18.42
N GLY A 194 -39.60 -4.82 17.67
CA GLY A 194 -40.24 -3.57 18.05
C GLY A 194 -39.33 -2.35 18.31
N THR A 195 -38.00 -2.45 18.14
CA THR A 195 -37.12 -1.26 18.24
C THR A 195 -36.77 -0.68 16.87
N ASP A 196 -37.72 0.03 16.26
CA ASP A 196 -37.58 0.77 14.98
C ASP A 196 -37.21 2.26 15.14
N TRP A 197 -36.51 2.62 16.22
CA TRP A 197 -36.39 4.02 16.66
C TRP A 197 -35.33 4.88 15.94
N ILE A 198 -34.68 4.39 14.88
CA ILE A 198 -33.83 5.25 14.04
C ILE A 198 -34.54 5.44 12.70
N ALA A 199 -35.10 6.64 12.53
CA ALA A 199 -35.72 7.04 11.26
C ALA A 199 -34.74 6.77 10.11
N PRO A 200 -35.11 5.93 9.12
CA PRO A 200 -34.22 5.50 8.03
C PRO A 200 -33.58 6.68 7.28
N THR A 201 -34.28 7.81 7.20
CA THR A 201 -33.84 9.06 6.59
C THR A 201 -32.52 9.60 7.14
N ARG A 202 -32.24 9.46 8.44
CA ARG A 202 -30.98 9.96 9.03
C ARG A 202 -29.78 9.10 8.65
N VAL A 203 -29.98 7.78 8.55
CA VAL A 203 -28.91 6.84 8.18
C VAL A 203 -28.54 7.04 6.72
N GLU A 204 -29.53 7.19 5.84
CA GLU A 204 -29.32 7.44 4.42
C GLU A 204 -28.57 8.76 4.16
N LEU A 205 -28.90 9.83 4.88
CA LEU A 205 -28.18 11.10 4.79
C LEU A 205 -26.70 10.94 5.16
N ILE A 206 -26.39 10.25 6.27
CA ILE A 206 -25.01 10.00 6.70
C ILE A 206 -24.26 9.17 5.66
N VAL A 207 -24.88 8.10 5.14
CA VAL A 207 -24.31 7.26 4.08
C VAL A 207 -24.02 8.11 2.84
N GLY A 208 -24.96 8.97 2.44
CA GLY A 208 -24.81 9.89 1.32
C GLY A 208 -23.63 10.85 1.49
N LEU A 209 -23.50 11.48 2.67
CA LEU A 209 -22.39 12.37 2.99
C LEU A 209 -21.03 11.67 2.96
N VAL A 210 -20.94 10.45 3.51
CA VAL A 210 -19.69 9.66 3.51
C VAL A 210 -19.32 9.21 2.09
N LYS A 211 -20.30 8.85 1.26
CA LYS A 211 -20.09 8.56 -0.17
C LYS A 211 -19.63 9.79 -0.95
N ALA A 212 -20.20 10.96 -0.67
CA ALA A 212 -19.76 12.21 -1.29
C ALA A 212 -18.33 12.57 -0.86
N PHE A 213 -17.99 12.41 0.41
CA PHE A 213 -16.66 12.65 0.97
C PHE A 213 -15.57 11.79 0.30
N SER A 214 -15.90 10.55 -0.07
CA SER A 214 -15.01 9.60 -0.73
C SER A 214 -15.06 9.62 -2.26
N ALA A 215 -15.98 10.38 -2.85
CA ALA A 215 -16.16 10.43 -4.30
C ALA A 215 -14.88 10.80 -5.08
N PRO A 216 -14.06 11.78 -4.66
CA PRO A 216 -12.81 12.10 -5.36
C PRO A 216 -11.80 10.94 -5.36
N TYR A 217 -11.74 10.19 -4.24
CA TYR A 217 -10.94 8.98 -4.14
C TYR A 217 -11.44 7.92 -5.13
N ASN A 218 -12.75 7.65 -5.14
CA ASN A 218 -13.31 6.62 -6.00
C ASN A 218 -13.15 6.95 -7.48
N LEU A 219 -13.26 8.24 -7.86
CA LEU A 219 -13.00 8.71 -9.21
C LEU A 219 -11.55 8.44 -9.64
N THR A 220 -10.59 8.88 -8.82
CA THR A 220 -9.16 8.65 -9.10
C THR A 220 -8.80 7.17 -9.12
N ALA A 221 -9.32 6.38 -8.17
CA ALA A 221 -9.13 4.93 -8.12
C ALA A 221 -9.74 4.22 -9.36
N SER A 222 -10.88 4.68 -9.87
CA SER A 222 -11.50 4.14 -11.09
C SER A 222 -10.60 4.35 -12.32
N ILE A 223 -10.04 5.56 -12.47
CA ILE A 223 -9.10 5.89 -13.55
C ILE A 223 -7.85 4.99 -13.46
N ILE A 224 -7.27 4.88 -12.27
CA ILE A 224 -6.08 4.05 -12.03
C ILE A 224 -6.39 2.56 -12.30
N ARG A 225 -7.56 2.07 -11.86
CA ARG A 225 -7.97 0.67 -12.07
C ARG A 225 -8.12 0.35 -13.55
N SER A 226 -8.74 1.26 -14.32
CA SER A 226 -8.86 1.13 -15.77
C SER A 226 -7.48 1.02 -16.43
N TYR A 227 -6.54 1.88 -16.01
CA TYR A 227 -5.18 1.87 -16.52
C TYR A 227 -4.40 0.59 -16.16
N LEU A 228 -4.49 0.13 -14.91
CA LEU A 228 -3.76 -1.05 -14.43
C LEU A 228 -4.27 -2.37 -15.00
N ARG A 229 -5.45 -2.39 -15.64
CA ARG A 229 -6.11 -3.60 -16.16
C ARG A 229 -6.03 -4.76 -15.16
N SER A 230 -6.23 -4.47 -13.88
CA SER A 230 -6.26 -5.50 -12.83
C SER A 230 -7.49 -6.35 -13.09
N ARG A 231 -7.33 -7.42 -13.88
CA ARG A 231 -8.42 -8.34 -14.20
C ARG A 231 -8.88 -9.01 -12.93
N ASP A 232 -10.17 -8.98 -12.68
CA ASP A 232 -10.78 -9.82 -11.67
C ASP A 232 -10.40 -11.28 -11.90
N LEU A 233 -10.45 -12.07 -10.83
CA LEU A 233 -10.29 -13.51 -10.97
C LEU A 233 -11.42 -14.03 -11.87
N ASP A 234 -11.08 -14.83 -12.88
CA ASP A 234 -12.07 -15.48 -13.72
C ASP A 234 -13.07 -16.25 -12.83
N GLY A 235 -14.36 -16.12 -13.12
CA GLY A 235 -15.43 -16.74 -12.34
C GLY A 235 -15.24 -18.25 -12.20
N ASN A 236 -14.75 -18.90 -13.26
CA ASN A 236 -14.43 -20.33 -13.26
C ASN A 236 -13.30 -20.68 -12.28
N ILE A 237 -12.24 -19.85 -12.24
CA ILE A 237 -11.13 -20.06 -11.30
C ILE A 237 -11.58 -19.80 -9.87
N ALA A 238 -12.38 -18.75 -9.64
CA ALA A 238 -12.93 -18.44 -8.32
C ALA A 238 -13.84 -19.57 -7.79
N GLN A 239 -14.65 -20.17 -8.67
CA GLN A 239 -15.46 -21.33 -8.32
C GLN A 239 -14.60 -22.55 -7.96
N LYS A 240 -13.65 -22.93 -8.85
CA LYS A 240 -12.73 -24.04 -8.57
C LYS A 240 -11.93 -23.84 -7.29
N TYR A 241 -11.51 -22.60 -7.02
CA TYR A 241 -10.86 -22.25 -5.77
C TYR A 241 -11.75 -22.62 -4.57
N ARG A 242 -13.03 -22.22 -4.57
CA ARG A 242 -13.95 -22.53 -3.46
C ARG A 242 -14.16 -24.03 -3.27
N GLU A 243 -14.32 -24.76 -4.37
CA GLU A 243 -14.49 -26.21 -4.37
C GLU A 243 -13.26 -26.90 -3.75
N PHE A 244 -12.06 -26.62 -4.27
CA PHE A 244 -10.82 -27.21 -3.75
C PHE A 244 -10.49 -26.74 -2.34
N PHE A 245 -10.81 -25.51 -1.99
CA PHE A 245 -10.61 -25.00 -0.63
C PHE A 245 -11.48 -25.76 0.37
N TYR A 246 -12.75 -26.00 0.04
CA TYR A 246 -13.65 -26.80 0.88
C TYR A 246 -13.20 -28.26 0.97
N GLU A 247 -12.83 -28.87 -0.16
CA GLU A 247 -12.34 -30.26 -0.19
C GLU A 247 -11.11 -30.46 0.71
N ARG A 248 -10.13 -29.55 0.63
CA ARG A 248 -8.87 -29.67 1.37
C ARG A 248 -8.97 -29.30 2.84
N PHE A 249 -9.75 -28.27 3.16
CA PHE A 249 -9.75 -27.67 4.50
C PHE A 249 -11.07 -27.85 5.26
N GLN A 250 -12.08 -28.46 4.64
CA GLN A 250 -13.42 -28.68 5.20
C GLN A 250 -14.04 -27.38 5.73
N MET A 251 -13.72 -26.26 5.08
CA MET A 251 -14.14 -24.91 5.45
C MET A 251 -14.65 -24.18 4.22
N LYS A 252 -15.78 -23.48 4.34
CA LYS A 252 -16.29 -22.64 3.26
C LYS A 252 -15.41 -21.40 3.15
N ALA A 253 -15.03 -21.01 1.93
CA ALA A 253 -14.23 -19.82 1.69
C ALA A 253 -14.91 -18.55 2.25
N GLU A 254 -16.23 -18.55 2.29
CA GLU A 254 -17.04 -17.45 2.82
C GLU A 254 -16.82 -17.19 4.30
N ASP A 255 -16.65 -18.26 5.07
CA ASP A 255 -16.52 -18.24 6.53
C ASP A 255 -15.06 -18.22 6.98
N ALA A 256 -14.11 -18.44 6.07
CA ALA A 256 -12.71 -18.65 6.38
C ALA A 256 -11.95 -17.37 6.79
N GLY A 257 -12.48 -16.18 6.47
CA GLY A 257 -11.81 -14.91 6.78
C GLY A 257 -10.38 -14.86 6.23
N SER A 258 -9.40 -14.58 7.10
CA SER A 258 -7.97 -14.57 6.74
C SER A 258 -7.40 -15.94 6.35
N ASN A 259 -8.08 -17.04 6.67
CA ASN A 259 -7.64 -18.38 6.29
C ASN A 259 -7.73 -18.62 4.78
N ASN A 260 -8.52 -17.81 4.05
CA ASN A 260 -8.48 -17.76 2.59
C ASN A 260 -7.10 -17.37 2.04
N TYR A 261 -6.24 -16.75 2.84
CA TYR A 261 -4.88 -16.44 2.46
C TYR A 261 -3.89 -17.46 3.02
N TRP A 262 -3.93 -17.73 4.33
CA TRP A 262 -2.90 -18.53 4.99
C TRP A 262 -2.91 -20.00 4.58
N LEU A 263 -4.08 -20.64 4.50
CA LEU A 263 -4.16 -22.06 4.18
C LEU A 263 -3.68 -22.37 2.75
N PRO A 264 -4.11 -21.63 1.71
CA PRO A 264 -3.59 -21.81 0.36
C PRO A 264 -2.10 -21.47 0.26
N TYR A 265 -1.61 -20.49 1.02
CA TYR A 265 -0.18 -20.15 1.03
C TYR A 265 0.65 -21.32 1.55
N PHE A 266 0.30 -21.87 2.71
CA PHE A 266 0.99 -23.03 3.26
C PHE A 266 0.89 -24.25 2.35
N TYR A 267 -0.30 -24.49 1.76
CA TYR A 267 -0.49 -25.58 0.79
C TYR A 267 0.43 -25.42 -0.44
N VAL A 268 0.49 -24.23 -1.04
CA VAL A 268 1.37 -23.97 -2.18
C VAL A 268 2.85 -24.10 -1.77
N ALA A 269 3.21 -23.62 -0.58
CA ALA A 269 4.58 -23.71 -0.07
C ALA A 269 5.03 -25.16 0.13
N GLU A 270 4.16 -26.01 0.68
CA GLU A 270 4.41 -27.43 0.89
C GLU A 270 4.50 -28.19 -0.44
N LYS A 271 3.57 -27.93 -1.36
CA LYS A 271 3.44 -28.68 -2.63
C LYS A 271 4.43 -28.25 -3.70
N SER A 272 4.84 -26.98 -3.72
CA SER A 272 5.75 -26.45 -4.74
C SER A 272 6.67 -25.36 -4.19
N PRO A 273 7.90 -25.73 -3.78
CA PRO A 273 8.90 -24.77 -3.32
C PRO A 273 9.28 -23.71 -4.37
N GLN A 274 9.15 -24.01 -5.66
CA GLN A 274 9.37 -23.04 -6.74
C GLN A 274 8.29 -21.94 -6.74
N LEU A 275 7.01 -22.33 -6.62
CA LEU A 275 5.91 -21.37 -6.54
C LEU A 275 5.95 -20.57 -5.24
N ALA A 276 6.35 -21.21 -4.14
CA ALA A 276 6.60 -20.54 -2.86
C ALA A 276 7.63 -19.40 -2.99
N ARG A 277 8.80 -19.68 -3.57
CA ARG A 277 9.83 -18.66 -3.83
C ARG A 277 9.33 -17.54 -4.72
N THR A 278 8.48 -17.85 -5.69
CA THR A 278 7.84 -16.85 -6.55
C THR A 278 6.90 -15.96 -5.73
N LEU A 279 6.07 -16.54 -4.86
CA LEU A 279 5.20 -15.81 -3.93
C LEU A 279 6.01 -14.89 -3.02
N ASP A 280 7.11 -15.39 -2.44
CA ASP A 280 7.97 -14.58 -1.58
C ASP A 280 8.61 -13.42 -2.34
N SER A 281 9.02 -13.63 -3.59
CA SER A 281 9.51 -12.55 -4.46
C SER A 281 8.44 -11.47 -4.68
N TRP A 282 7.20 -11.86 -4.99
CA TRP A 282 6.09 -10.89 -5.12
C TRP A 282 5.83 -10.15 -3.81
N PHE A 283 5.90 -10.84 -2.67
CA PHE A 283 5.76 -10.25 -1.35
C PHE A 283 6.83 -9.18 -1.08
N GLN A 284 8.08 -9.50 -1.38
CA GLN A 284 9.20 -8.57 -1.26
C GLN A 284 9.03 -7.35 -2.15
N GLN A 285 8.62 -7.54 -3.41
CA GLN A 285 8.43 -6.45 -4.36
C GLN A 285 7.32 -5.48 -3.95
N TYR A 286 6.15 -5.98 -3.51
CA TYR A 286 5.10 -5.06 -3.08
C TYR A 286 5.47 -4.37 -1.77
N SER A 287 6.13 -5.07 -0.84
CA SER A 287 6.61 -4.47 0.42
C SER A 287 7.62 -3.36 0.16
N PHE A 288 8.56 -3.59 -0.76
CA PHE A 288 9.48 -2.56 -1.23
C PHE A 288 8.73 -1.36 -1.81
N ALA A 289 7.78 -1.59 -2.71
CA ALA A 289 7.02 -0.50 -3.33
C ALA A 289 6.24 0.34 -2.30
N ARG A 290 5.64 -0.31 -1.30
CA ARG A 290 4.96 0.33 -0.17
C ARG A 290 5.90 1.23 0.62
N ASN A 291 7.06 0.69 1.02
CA ASN A 291 8.03 1.40 1.84
C ASN A 291 8.70 2.55 1.06
N ALA A 292 9.03 2.34 -0.22
CA ALA A 292 9.56 3.37 -1.11
C ALA A 292 8.56 4.52 -1.31
N ALA A 293 7.26 4.22 -1.51
CA ALA A 293 6.23 5.25 -1.58
C ALA A 293 6.22 6.12 -0.31
N THR A 294 6.29 5.48 0.86
CA THR A 294 6.32 6.20 2.14
C THR A 294 7.62 7.00 2.33
N ALA A 295 8.77 6.45 1.92
CA ALA A 295 10.05 7.17 1.96
C ALA A 295 10.00 8.45 1.11
N PHE A 296 9.52 8.37 -0.14
CA PHE A 296 9.36 9.55 -0.98
C PHE A 296 8.35 10.56 -0.41
N HIS A 297 7.25 10.09 0.20
CA HIS A 297 6.28 10.97 0.83
C HIS A 297 6.86 11.70 2.06
N MET A 298 7.65 11.01 2.88
CA MET A 298 8.33 11.62 4.02
C MET A 298 9.39 12.63 3.57
N ALA A 299 10.13 12.32 2.50
CA ALA A 299 11.07 13.26 1.88
C ALA A 299 10.34 14.51 1.39
N PHE A 300 9.22 14.35 0.68
CA PHE A 300 8.35 15.45 0.28
C PHE A 300 7.92 16.31 1.48
N ALA A 301 7.38 15.70 2.53
CA ALA A 301 6.92 16.42 3.72
C ALA A 301 8.06 17.21 4.37
N TYR A 302 9.24 16.61 4.51
CA TYR A 302 10.44 17.27 5.02
C TYR A 302 10.79 18.52 4.20
N MET A 303 10.83 18.40 2.87
CA MET A 303 11.22 19.49 1.98
C MET A 303 10.25 20.67 2.08
N VAL A 304 8.94 20.40 2.07
CA VAL A 304 7.95 21.49 2.17
C VAL A 304 8.04 22.20 3.51
N ILE A 305 8.18 21.45 4.61
CA ILE A 305 8.38 22.04 5.94
C ILE A 305 9.66 22.86 5.98
N SER A 306 10.77 22.34 5.44
CA SER A 306 12.06 23.04 5.42
C SER A 306 12.01 24.35 4.64
N VAL A 307 11.40 24.38 3.44
CA VAL A 307 11.22 25.62 2.67
C VAL A 307 10.35 26.60 3.45
N TRP A 308 9.20 26.13 3.96
CA TRP A 308 8.27 26.98 4.69
C TRP A 308 8.90 27.62 5.94
N THR A 309 9.64 26.84 6.73
CA THR A 309 10.36 27.34 7.92
C THR A 309 11.46 28.33 7.52
N THR A 310 12.20 28.07 6.45
CA THR A 310 13.25 28.97 5.95
C THR A 310 12.66 30.32 5.54
N GLN A 311 11.55 30.31 4.78
CA GLN A 311 10.84 31.53 4.38
C GLN A 311 10.31 32.33 5.57
N THR A 312 9.75 31.63 6.57
CA THR A 312 9.17 32.28 7.75
C THR A 312 10.25 32.94 8.61
N LEU A 313 11.41 32.28 8.77
CA LEU A 313 12.52 32.79 9.60
C LEU A 313 13.36 33.85 8.89
N HIS A 314 13.57 33.74 7.58
CA HIS A 314 14.46 34.62 6.80
C HIS A 314 13.68 35.64 5.95
N SER A 315 12.53 36.08 6.43
CA SER A 315 11.64 37.04 5.75
C SER A 315 12.30 38.37 5.34
N GLN A 316 13.55 38.61 5.74
CA GLN A 316 14.34 39.81 5.42
C GLN A 316 15.32 39.64 4.26
N THR A 317 15.68 38.43 3.85
CA THR A 317 16.48 38.22 2.63
C THR A 317 15.54 37.84 1.50
N PRO A 318 15.46 38.61 0.41
CA PRO A 318 14.71 38.21 -0.77
C PRO A 318 15.43 37.03 -1.42
N ALA A 319 15.20 35.83 -0.88
CA ALA A 319 15.39 34.62 -1.65
C ALA A 319 14.64 34.81 -2.97
N SER A 320 15.31 34.59 -4.10
CA SER A 320 14.63 34.74 -5.39
C SER A 320 13.40 33.83 -5.39
N ALA A 321 12.24 34.37 -5.77
CA ALA A 321 11.01 33.57 -5.92
C ALA A 321 11.26 32.33 -6.80
N THR A 322 12.18 32.46 -7.76
CA THR A 322 12.71 31.39 -8.61
C THR A 322 13.33 30.25 -7.79
N ALA A 323 14.27 30.55 -6.87
CA ALA A 323 14.92 29.55 -6.03
C ALA A 323 13.92 28.72 -5.21
N THR A 324 12.97 29.41 -4.58
CA THR A 324 11.87 28.76 -3.83
C THR A 324 11.05 27.85 -4.75
N THR A 325 10.67 28.35 -5.92
CA THR A 325 9.87 27.60 -6.89
C THR A 325 10.59 26.35 -7.37
N CYS A 326 11.89 26.43 -7.64
CA CYS A 326 12.72 25.27 -8.02
C CYS A 326 12.73 24.21 -6.92
N LEU A 327 12.95 24.60 -5.65
CA LEU A 327 13.00 23.67 -4.52
C LEU A 327 11.65 22.99 -4.25
N LEU A 328 10.55 23.74 -4.36
CA LEU A 328 9.21 23.17 -4.24
C LEU A 328 8.82 22.31 -5.45
N GLY A 329 9.37 22.60 -6.63
CA GLY A 329 9.29 21.71 -7.80
C GLY A 329 9.94 20.34 -7.52
N VAL A 330 11.12 20.33 -6.88
CA VAL A 330 11.78 19.09 -6.44
C VAL A 330 10.93 18.33 -5.41
N ALA A 331 10.34 19.03 -4.44
CA ALA A 331 9.40 18.41 -3.49
C ALA A 331 8.19 17.80 -4.22
N GLY A 332 7.60 18.50 -5.18
CA GLY A 332 6.50 18.01 -6.02
C GLY A 332 6.86 16.78 -6.85
N LEU A 333 8.10 16.69 -7.34
CA LEU A 333 8.62 15.49 -8.00
C LEU A 333 8.62 14.28 -7.04
N PHE A 334 9.11 14.43 -5.81
CA PHE A 334 9.09 13.35 -4.84
C PHE A 334 7.69 12.93 -4.41
N PHE A 335 6.75 13.89 -4.29
CA PHE A 335 5.34 13.55 -4.10
C PHE A 335 4.80 12.70 -5.27
N SER A 336 5.14 13.08 -6.50
CA SER A 336 4.72 12.33 -7.70
C SER A 336 5.31 10.91 -7.72
N LEU A 337 6.60 10.76 -7.39
CA LEU A 337 7.26 9.46 -7.25
C LEU A 337 6.61 8.60 -6.15
N SER A 338 6.22 9.20 -5.02
CA SER A 338 5.45 8.53 -3.98
C SER A 338 4.13 7.95 -4.54
N VAL A 339 3.38 8.75 -5.30
CA VAL A 339 2.12 8.30 -5.92
C VAL A 339 2.36 7.17 -6.91
N VAL A 340 3.38 7.28 -7.77
CA VAL A 340 3.76 6.21 -8.72
C VAL A 340 4.09 4.91 -8.00
N MET A 341 4.87 4.97 -6.92
CA MET A 341 5.21 3.79 -6.12
C MET A 341 4.00 3.21 -5.37
N LEU A 342 3.06 4.05 -4.93
CA LEU A 342 1.80 3.60 -4.32
C LEU A 342 0.90 2.87 -5.34
N ILE A 343 0.79 3.39 -6.56
CA ILE A 343 0.07 2.73 -7.66
C ILE A 343 0.72 1.39 -7.97
N ARG A 344 2.06 1.36 -8.05
CA ARG A 344 2.82 0.12 -8.26
C ARG A 344 2.58 -0.88 -7.12
N TYR A 345 2.60 -0.44 -5.86
CA TYR A 345 2.26 -1.28 -4.72
C TYR A 345 0.88 -1.92 -4.91
N TYR A 346 -0.15 -1.13 -5.24
CA TYR A 346 -1.51 -1.65 -5.40
C TYR A 346 -1.60 -2.71 -6.52
N TYR A 347 -0.93 -2.47 -7.65
CA TYR A 347 -0.83 -3.45 -8.73
C TYR A 347 -0.17 -4.76 -8.29
N LEU A 348 0.99 -4.67 -7.62
CA LEU A 348 1.74 -5.83 -7.15
C LEU A 348 0.95 -6.59 -6.09
N TYR A 349 0.30 -5.86 -5.18
CA TYR A 349 -0.54 -6.42 -4.12
C TYR A 349 -1.73 -7.19 -4.71
N ALA A 350 -2.49 -6.59 -5.63
CA ALA A 350 -3.60 -7.30 -6.30
C ALA A 350 -3.11 -8.54 -7.08
N THR A 351 -1.96 -8.42 -7.76
CA THR A 351 -1.36 -9.51 -8.54
C THR A 351 -0.87 -10.66 -7.67
N TYR A 352 -0.31 -10.35 -6.50
CA TYR A 352 0.16 -11.32 -5.52
C TYR A 352 -0.98 -12.26 -5.07
N TYR A 353 -2.13 -11.71 -4.69
CA TYR A 353 -3.28 -12.52 -4.31
C TYR A 353 -3.92 -13.23 -5.51
N SER A 354 -4.24 -12.48 -6.58
CA SER A 354 -5.02 -13.02 -7.71
C SER A 354 -4.22 -14.00 -8.59
N LYS A 355 -3.07 -13.56 -9.11
CA LYS A 355 -2.33 -14.28 -10.14
C LYS A 355 -1.39 -15.31 -9.53
N ALA A 356 -0.75 -14.97 -8.42
CA ALA A 356 0.26 -15.84 -7.83
C ALA A 356 -0.38 -16.85 -6.87
N LEU A 357 -1.10 -16.41 -5.82
CA LEU A 357 -1.56 -17.34 -4.79
C LEU A 357 -2.74 -18.21 -5.23
N PHE A 358 -3.88 -17.62 -5.57
CA PHE A 358 -5.11 -18.41 -5.81
C PHE A 358 -5.02 -19.29 -7.05
N ARG A 359 -4.39 -18.79 -8.13
CA ARG A 359 -4.17 -19.61 -9.32
C ARG A 359 -3.19 -20.76 -9.08
N SER A 360 -2.13 -20.53 -8.30
CA SER A 360 -1.21 -21.62 -7.93
C SER A 360 -1.93 -22.69 -7.12
N PHE A 361 -2.75 -22.28 -6.15
CA PHE A 361 -3.55 -23.22 -5.36
C PHE A 361 -4.50 -24.05 -6.25
N VAL A 362 -5.24 -23.40 -7.14
CA VAL A 362 -6.15 -24.10 -8.07
C VAL A 362 -5.38 -25.03 -9.02
N TYR A 363 -4.27 -24.56 -9.58
CA TYR A 363 -3.45 -25.33 -10.51
C TYR A 363 -2.87 -26.60 -9.87
N LEU A 364 -2.34 -26.50 -8.65
CA LEU A 364 -1.79 -27.65 -7.94
C LEU A 364 -2.87 -28.68 -7.59
N ASN A 365 -4.10 -28.24 -7.29
CA ASN A 365 -5.21 -29.16 -7.05
C ASN A 365 -5.72 -29.82 -8.33
N LEU A 366 -5.64 -29.16 -9.49
CA LEU A 366 -5.96 -29.77 -10.78
C LEU A 366 -4.96 -30.88 -11.16
N GLY A 367 -3.67 -30.70 -10.84
CA GLY A 367 -2.64 -31.72 -11.08
C GLY A 367 -2.75 -32.94 -10.16
N ASP A 368 -3.26 -32.75 -8.95
CA ASP A 368 -3.50 -33.83 -7.98
C ASP A 368 -4.76 -34.66 -8.32
N ALA A 369 -5.62 -34.19 -9.23
CA ALA A 369 -6.78 -34.95 -9.66
C ALA A 369 -6.29 -36.24 -10.36
N PRO A 370 -6.70 -37.43 -9.91
CA PRO A 370 -6.30 -38.68 -10.56
C PRO A 370 -6.65 -38.58 -12.03
N ALA A 371 -5.70 -38.88 -12.92
CA ALA A 371 -5.83 -38.73 -14.38
C ALA A 371 -7.15 -39.29 -14.94
N ALA A 372 -7.75 -40.27 -14.25
CA ALA A 372 -9.07 -40.84 -14.54
C ALA A 372 -10.27 -39.87 -14.46
N LYS A 373 -10.19 -38.71 -13.77
CA LYS A 373 -11.27 -37.72 -13.68
C LYS A 373 -11.17 -36.57 -14.69
N LEU A 374 -10.03 -36.44 -15.38
CA LEU A 374 -9.82 -35.40 -16.41
C LEU A 374 -10.34 -35.80 -17.80
N VAL A 375 -10.75 -37.06 -17.96
CA VAL A 375 -11.55 -37.50 -19.10
C VAL A 375 -13.01 -37.14 -18.81
N GLN A 376 -13.39 -35.88 -18.99
CA GLN A 376 -14.81 -35.57 -19.18
C GLN A 376 -15.18 -35.79 -20.65
N PRO A 377 -16.14 -36.69 -20.94
CA PRO A 377 -16.68 -36.90 -22.28
C PRO A 377 -17.61 -35.72 -22.60
N GLY A 378 -17.20 -34.82 -23.50
CA GLY A 378 -18.13 -33.81 -24.03
C GLY A 378 -17.60 -32.41 -24.27
N LEU A 379 -16.34 -32.09 -23.94
CA LEU A 379 -15.70 -30.94 -24.58
C LEU A 379 -15.31 -31.36 -26.00
N ASN A 380 -16.33 -31.39 -26.87
CA ASN A 380 -16.15 -31.53 -28.30
C ASN A 380 -15.43 -30.26 -28.76
N ILE A 381 -14.10 -30.30 -28.74
CA ILE A 381 -13.27 -29.40 -29.54
C ILE A 381 -13.50 -29.85 -30.98
N GLN A 382 -14.71 -29.60 -31.50
CA GLN A 382 -14.88 -29.53 -32.94
C GLN A 382 -13.98 -28.39 -33.37
N ALA A 383 -12.97 -28.78 -34.13
CA ALA A 383 -12.09 -27.89 -34.85
C ALA A 383 -12.91 -26.72 -35.40
N VAL A 384 -12.52 -25.51 -35.00
CA VAL A 384 -12.78 -24.32 -35.80
C VAL A 384 -11.91 -24.51 -37.05
N SER A 385 -12.38 -25.34 -37.98
CA SER A 385 -11.91 -25.34 -39.36
C SER A 385 -12.58 -24.15 -40.03
N ASP A 386 -11.73 -23.25 -40.53
CA ASP A 386 -11.94 -22.53 -41.77
C ASP A 386 -13.28 -21.80 -41.92
N THR A 387 -13.34 -20.58 -41.40
CA THR A 387 -14.16 -19.54 -42.01
C THR A 387 -13.27 -18.46 -42.62
N GLU A 388 -13.25 -18.54 -43.94
CA GLU A 388 -12.74 -17.63 -44.96
C GLU A 388 -12.60 -16.16 -44.52
N HIS A 389 -11.40 -15.61 -44.76
CA HIS A 389 -11.18 -14.17 -44.84
C HIS A 389 -11.88 -13.59 -46.08
N PRO A 390 -12.74 -12.56 -45.96
CA PRO A 390 -13.06 -11.72 -47.10
C PRO A 390 -11.91 -10.74 -47.34
N SER A 391 -11.37 -10.79 -48.56
CA SER A 391 -10.44 -9.82 -49.13
C SER A 391 -11.00 -8.40 -49.10
N ILE A 392 -10.16 -7.45 -48.68
CA ILE A 392 -10.33 -6.00 -48.87
C ILE A 392 -9.63 -5.61 -50.17
#